data_AF-A0AA91A4I6-F1
#
_entry.id   AF-A0AA91A4I6-F1
#
_cell.length_a   1.000
_cell.length_b   1.000
_cell.length_c   1.000
_cell.angle_alpha   90.00
_cell.angle_beta   90.00
_cell.angle_gamma   90.00
#
_symmetry.space_group_name_H-M   'P 1'
#
loop_
_entity.id
_entity.type
_entity.pdbx_description
1 polymer ?
#
loop_
_entity_poly.entity_id
_entity_poly.type
_entity_poly.pdbx_seq_one_letter_code
_entity_poly.pdbx_strand_id
1 'polypeptide(L)'
;MKKILIIIAVLLFLQASAQGYRSCEDKQLLVSKLSHICKYPIKLQANNQEAIVAIEYKTDNKGNVVKRKVVDCNNKKFKSATLEAFDKVKNIRINKLQQTDTIYFQYKIQGSLTPIHPLTDVEIIGYGSYDIPILMK
;
A
#
# COMPACT_ATOMS: atom_id res chain seq x y z
N MET A 1 1.56 36.37 -29.61
CA MET A 1 1.85 34.91 -29.63
C MET A 1 2.65 34.44 -28.41
N LYS A 2 3.82 35.04 -28.09
CA LYS A 2 4.69 34.61 -26.97
C LYS A 2 4.01 34.61 -25.58
N LYS A 3 3.20 35.64 -25.25
CA LYS A 3 2.47 35.74 -23.97
C LYS A 3 1.40 34.65 -23.79
N ILE A 4 0.69 34.28 -24.86
CA ILE A 4 -0.34 33.23 -24.85
C ILE A 4 0.32 31.86 -24.62
N LEU A 5 1.48 31.61 -25.26
CA LEU A 5 2.22 30.37 -25.07
C LEU A 5 2.70 30.17 -23.62
N ILE A 6 3.14 31.26 -22.97
CA ILE A 6 3.55 31.24 -21.55
C ILE A 6 2.37 30.91 -20.64
N ILE A 7 1.20 31.52 -20.87
CA ILE A 7 -0.01 31.27 -20.06
C ILE A 7 -0.44 29.80 -20.17
N ILE A 8 -0.43 29.24 -21.39
CA ILE A 8 -0.75 27.82 -21.61
C ILE A 8 0.24 26.90 -20.90
N ALA A 9 1.55 27.18 -20.98
CA ALA A 9 2.56 26.39 -20.30
C ALA A 9 2.40 26.40 -18.77
N VAL A 10 2.10 27.57 -18.19
CA VAL A 10 1.85 27.70 -16.74
C VAL A 10 0.60 26.92 -16.32
N LEU A 11 -0.48 26.97 -17.10
CA LEU A 11 -1.70 26.20 -16.84
C LEU A 11 -1.46 24.69 -16.88
N LEU A 12 -0.69 24.20 -17.87
CA LEU A 12 -0.34 22.78 -17.97
C LEU A 12 0.51 22.31 -16.78
N PHE A 13 1.48 23.12 -16.34
CA PHE A 13 2.29 22.81 -15.15
C PHE A 13 1.45 22.76 -13.86
N LEU A 14 0.52 23.71 -13.68
CA LEU A 14 -0.40 23.73 -12.53
C LEU A 14 -1.33 22.51 -12.51
N GLN A 15 -1.83 22.08 -13.67
CA GLN A 15 -2.65 20.88 -13.77
C GLN A 15 -1.86 19.61 -13.44
N ALA A 16 -0.62 19.50 -13.94
CA ALA A 16 0.25 18.37 -13.65
C ALA A 16 0.61 18.26 -12.16
N SER A 17 0.92 19.38 -11.51
CA SER A 17 1.25 19.39 -10.07
C SER A 17 0.03 19.05 -9.21
N ALA A 18 -1.16 19.58 -9.53
CA ALA A 18 -2.40 19.24 -8.85
C ALA A 18 -2.76 17.75 -8.98
N GLN A 19 -2.52 17.16 -10.15
CA GLN A 19 -2.75 15.73 -10.38
C GLN A 19 -1.76 14.87 -9.59
N GLY A 20 -0.49 15.28 -9.51
CA GLY A 20 0.53 14.62 -8.69
C GLY A 20 0.21 14.67 -7.20
N TYR A 21 -0.26 15.81 -6.70
CA TYR A 21 -0.64 15.98 -5.30
C TYR A 21 -1.83 15.09 -4.91
N ARG A 22 -2.92 15.11 -5.69
CA ARG A 22 -4.10 14.24 -5.44
C ARG A 22 -3.75 12.75 -5.50
N SER A 23 -2.85 12.37 -6.40
CA SER A 23 -2.35 11.01 -6.51
C SER A 23 -1.69 10.53 -5.20
N CYS A 24 -0.99 11.42 -4.50
CA CYS A 24 -0.34 11.13 -3.23
C CYS A 24 -1.38 10.87 -2.12
N GLU A 25 -2.38 11.74 -1.99
CA GLU A 25 -3.44 11.64 -0.97
C GLU A 25 -4.27 10.35 -1.13
N ASP A 26 -4.63 10.01 -2.36
CA ASP A 26 -5.38 8.78 -2.67
C ASP A 26 -4.62 7.51 -2.25
N LYS A 27 -3.31 7.45 -2.56
CA LYS A 27 -2.47 6.31 -2.19
C LYS A 27 -2.30 6.24 -0.66
N GLN A 28 -2.07 7.38 -0.01
CA GLN A 28 -1.96 7.45 1.46
C GLN A 28 -3.25 6.98 2.17
N LEU A 29 -4.42 7.35 1.66
CA LEU A 29 -5.70 6.89 2.19
C LEU A 29 -5.83 5.36 2.14
N LEU A 30 -5.46 4.76 1.00
CA LEU A 30 -5.48 3.31 0.81
C LEU A 30 -4.49 2.62 1.76
N VAL A 31 -3.25 3.12 1.84
CA VAL A 31 -2.18 2.63 2.72
C VAL A 31 -2.61 2.68 4.19
N SER A 32 -3.15 3.81 4.64
CA SER A 32 -3.64 3.97 6.02
C SER A 32 -4.73 2.96 6.36
N LYS A 33 -5.68 2.70 5.47
CA LYS A 33 -6.73 1.71 5.74
C LYS A 33 -6.20 0.28 5.74
N LEU A 34 -5.27 -0.02 4.83
CA LEU A 34 -4.62 -1.33 4.78
C LEU A 34 -3.78 -1.60 6.02
N SER A 35 -3.07 -0.60 6.57
CA SER A 35 -2.29 -0.76 7.80
C SER A 35 -3.16 -1.08 9.03
N HIS A 36 -4.40 -0.58 9.06
CA HIS A 36 -5.35 -0.90 10.14
C HIS A 36 -6.06 -2.26 9.99
N ILE A 37 -6.29 -2.70 8.75
CA ILE A 37 -7.10 -3.90 8.46
C ILE A 37 -6.25 -5.15 8.28
N CYS A 38 -5.04 -5.01 7.72
CA CYS A 38 -4.16 -6.13 7.44
C CYS A 38 -3.56 -6.64 8.75
N LYS A 39 -3.77 -7.92 9.03
CA LYS A 39 -3.27 -8.57 10.24
C LYS A 39 -2.11 -9.49 9.91
N TYR A 40 -1.15 -9.56 10.83
CA TYR A 40 -0.11 -10.56 10.77
C TYR A 40 -0.72 -11.97 10.95
N PRO A 41 -0.44 -12.94 10.06
CA PRO A 41 -0.95 -14.30 10.25
C PRO A 41 -0.34 -14.96 11.48
N ILE A 42 -1.16 -15.28 12.49
CA ILE A 42 -0.73 -15.79 13.81
C ILE A 42 0.24 -16.97 13.70
N LYS A 43 -0.04 -17.95 12.84
CA LYS A 43 0.84 -19.12 12.64
C LYS A 43 2.20 -18.75 12.04
N LEU A 44 2.26 -17.71 11.21
CA LEU A 44 3.52 -17.27 10.60
C LEU A 44 4.29 -16.40 11.61
N GLN A 45 3.58 -15.56 12.37
CA GLN A 45 4.13 -14.76 13.47
C GLN A 45 4.79 -15.64 14.54
N ALA A 46 4.09 -16.69 15.01
CA ALA A 46 4.58 -17.60 16.03
C ALA A 46 5.85 -18.38 15.59
N ASN A 47 6.05 -18.50 14.27
CA ASN A 47 7.23 -19.13 13.68
C ASN A 47 8.28 -18.10 13.21
N ASN A 48 8.14 -16.83 13.63
CA ASN A 48 9.02 -15.71 13.26
C ASN A 48 9.24 -15.56 11.74
N GLN A 49 8.24 -15.92 10.93
CA GLN A 49 8.36 -15.85 9.47
C GLN A 49 8.01 -14.45 9.01
N GLU A 50 8.89 -13.79 8.27
CA GLU A 50 8.67 -12.48 7.67
C GLU A 50 8.33 -12.59 6.18
N ALA A 51 7.85 -11.50 5.58
CA ALA A 51 7.59 -11.45 4.14
C ALA A 51 7.54 -10.03 3.58
N ILE A 52 7.82 -9.94 2.28
CA ILE A 52 7.41 -8.82 1.42
C ILE A 52 6.36 -9.37 0.45
N VAL A 53 5.25 -8.63 0.28
CA VAL A 53 4.17 -8.97 -0.64
C VAL A 53 3.77 -7.73 -1.41
N ALA A 54 3.87 -7.76 -2.73
CA ALA A 54 3.41 -6.68 -3.61
C ALA A 54 2.08 -7.04 -4.25
N ILE A 55 1.09 -6.17 -4.07
CA ILE A 55 -0.23 -6.29 -4.67
C ILE A 55 -0.40 -5.19 -5.70
N GLU A 56 -0.45 -5.57 -6.97
CA GLU A 56 -0.94 -4.71 -8.03
C GLU A 56 -2.45 -4.59 -7.91
N TYR A 57 -2.98 -3.38 -8.02
CA TYR A 57 -4.41 -3.12 -8.07
C TYR A 57 -4.79 -2.19 -9.23
N LYS A 58 -6.05 -2.27 -9.64
CA LYS A 58 -6.63 -1.40 -10.67
C LYS A 58 -7.88 -0.71 -10.16
N THR A 59 -8.05 0.57 -10.53
CA THR A 59 -9.30 1.30 -10.30
C THR A 59 -10.27 1.22 -11.47
N ASP A 60 -11.57 1.24 -11.19
CA ASP A 60 -12.60 1.36 -12.22
C ASP A 60 -12.80 2.84 -12.68
N ASN A 61 -13.80 3.07 -13.52
CA ASN A 61 -14.19 4.41 -13.99
C ASN A 61 -14.87 5.28 -12.93
N LYS A 62 -15.17 4.72 -11.74
CA LYS A 62 -15.68 5.44 -10.58
C LYS A 62 -14.58 5.67 -9.53
N GLY A 63 -13.41 5.09 -9.72
CA GLY A 63 -12.28 5.18 -8.79
C GLY A 63 -12.27 4.08 -7.72
N ASN A 64 -13.11 3.06 -7.83
CA ASN A 64 -13.12 1.94 -6.88
C ASN A 64 -11.98 0.96 -7.19
N VAL A 65 -11.36 0.39 -6.16
CA VAL A 65 -10.31 -0.63 -6.28
C VAL A 65 -10.91 -2.00 -6.65
N VAL A 66 -10.92 -2.36 -7.94
CA VAL A 66 -11.72 -3.53 -8.43
C VAL A 66 -10.94 -4.79 -8.71
N LYS A 67 -9.66 -4.69 -9.08
CA LYS A 67 -8.81 -5.86 -9.39
C LYS A 67 -7.58 -5.83 -8.52
N ARG A 68 -7.11 -7.01 -8.10
CA ARG A 68 -5.90 -7.18 -7.31
C ARG A 68 -5.16 -8.46 -7.67
N LYS A 69 -3.85 -8.38 -7.84
CA LYS A 69 -2.99 -9.52 -8.13
C LYS A 69 -1.71 -9.41 -7.33
N VAL A 70 -1.27 -10.53 -6.77
CA VAL A 70 0.06 -10.60 -6.15
C VAL A 70 1.09 -10.66 -7.28
N VAL A 71 1.93 -9.63 -7.38
CA VAL A 71 2.94 -9.49 -8.44
C VAL A 71 4.35 -9.80 -7.94
N ASP A 72 4.59 -9.66 -6.64
CA ASP A 72 5.81 -10.14 -5.97
C ASP A 72 5.47 -10.68 -4.57
N CYS A 73 6.17 -11.74 -4.16
CA CYS A 73 5.99 -12.36 -2.85
C CYS A 73 7.16 -13.31 -2.55
N ASN A 74 8.02 -12.93 -1.60
CA ASN A 74 9.15 -13.76 -1.19
C ASN A 74 8.73 -14.95 -0.30
N ASN A 75 7.54 -14.91 0.30
CA ASN A 75 6.98 -15.98 1.12
C ASN A 75 5.48 -16.18 0.84
N LYS A 76 5.16 -17.17 0.00
CA LYS A 76 3.81 -17.45 -0.51
C LYS A 76 2.75 -17.68 0.58
N LYS A 77 3.15 -18.03 1.82
CA LYS A 77 2.21 -18.24 2.93
C LYS A 77 1.48 -16.95 3.34
N PHE A 78 2.08 -15.78 3.09
CA PHE A 78 1.48 -14.47 3.38
C PHE A 78 0.45 -14.02 2.35
N LYS A 79 0.44 -14.63 1.16
CA LYS A 79 -0.43 -14.25 0.04
C LYS A 79 -1.90 -14.13 0.46
N SER A 80 -2.41 -15.12 1.18
CA SER A 80 -3.84 -15.18 1.53
C SER A 80 -4.26 -14.03 2.45
N ALA A 81 -3.45 -13.73 3.46
CA ALA A 81 -3.79 -12.68 4.43
C ALA A 81 -3.71 -11.28 3.82
N THR A 82 -2.66 -11.00 3.04
CA THR A 82 -2.56 -9.73 2.29
C THR A 82 -3.71 -9.57 1.32
N LEU A 83 -4.08 -10.66 0.64
CA LEU A 83 -5.24 -10.64 -0.22
C LEU A 83 -6.52 -10.37 0.61
N GLU A 84 -6.80 -11.10 1.68
CA GLU A 84 -8.02 -10.86 2.47
C GLU A 84 -8.15 -9.40 2.96
N ALA A 85 -7.04 -8.76 3.36
CA ALA A 85 -7.02 -7.35 3.72
C ALA A 85 -7.44 -6.44 2.54
N PHE A 86 -6.93 -6.72 1.35
CA PHE A 86 -7.28 -5.96 0.15
C PHE A 86 -8.74 -6.13 -0.28
N ASP A 87 -9.37 -7.29 -0.05
CA ASP A 87 -10.80 -7.48 -0.35
C ASP A 87 -11.69 -6.55 0.47
N LYS A 88 -11.24 -6.17 1.67
CA LYS A 88 -11.97 -5.27 2.57
C LYS A 88 -11.90 -3.81 2.11
N VAL A 89 -11.00 -3.47 1.17
CA VAL A 89 -10.84 -2.12 0.62
C VAL A 89 -11.30 -1.98 -0.83
N LYS A 90 -11.87 -3.03 -1.45
CA LYS A 90 -12.26 -3.03 -2.87
C LYS A 90 -13.33 -1.99 -3.26
N ASN A 91 -14.08 -1.48 -2.29
CA ASN A 91 -15.12 -0.48 -2.51
C ASN A 91 -14.68 0.93 -2.09
N ILE A 92 -13.40 1.11 -1.77
CA ILE A 92 -12.86 2.43 -1.48
C ILE A 92 -12.69 3.17 -2.80
N ARG A 93 -13.35 4.31 -2.86
CA ARG A 93 -13.20 5.25 -3.96
C ARG A 93 -11.97 6.11 -3.73
N ILE A 94 -11.04 6.05 -4.67
CA ILE A 94 -9.92 6.98 -4.80
C ILE A 94 -10.08 7.78 -6.10
N ASN A 95 -9.59 9.02 -6.15
CA ASN A 95 -9.86 9.93 -7.27
C ASN A 95 -9.15 9.52 -8.59
N LYS A 96 -8.19 8.59 -8.52
CA LYS A 96 -7.57 7.97 -9.70
C LYS A 96 -8.52 7.02 -10.44
N LEU A 97 -8.97 7.42 -11.62
CA LEU A 97 -9.81 6.59 -12.50
C LEU A 97 -8.97 5.73 -13.44
N GLN A 98 -9.32 4.45 -13.57
CA GLN A 98 -8.74 3.52 -14.56
C GLN A 98 -7.21 3.35 -14.50
N GLN A 99 -6.58 3.60 -13.36
CA GLN A 99 -5.13 3.46 -13.19
C GLN A 99 -4.76 2.12 -12.57
N THR A 100 -3.55 1.66 -12.86
CA THR A 100 -2.92 0.49 -12.24
C THR A 100 -1.78 0.98 -11.37
N ASP A 101 -1.68 0.47 -10.15
CA ASP A 101 -0.65 0.85 -9.18
C ASP A 101 -0.33 -0.37 -8.28
N THR A 102 0.72 -0.29 -7.47
CA THR A 102 1.18 -1.39 -6.60
C THR A 102 1.33 -0.91 -5.17
N ILE A 103 0.86 -1.72 -4.22
CA ILE A 103 1.11 -1.56 -2.79
C ILE A 103 2.05 -2.67 -2.31
N TYR A 104 3.17 -2.29 -1.69
CA TYR A 104 4.10 -3.22 -1.05
C TYR A 104 3.82 -3.34 0.44
N PHE A 105 3.61 -4.57 0.89
CA PHE A 105 3.48 -4.92 2.30
C PHE A 105 4.78 -5.52 2.77
N GLN A 106 5.20 -5.14 3.97
CA GLN A 106 6.26 -5.82 4.68
C GLN A 106 5.76 -6.30 6.03
N TYR A 107 5.77 -7.62 6.20
CA TYR A 107 5.53 -8.29 7.46
C TYR A 107 6.86 -8.46 8.16
N LYS A 108 7.01 -7.82 9.31
CA LYS A 108 8.25 -7.77 10.06
C LYS A 108 8.01 -8.16 11.51
N ILE A 109 8.89 -8.99 12.08
CA ILE A 109 8.91 -9.27 13.51
C ILE A 109 9.60 -8.11 14.22
N GLN A 110 8.99 -7.59 15.30
CA GLN A 110 9.60 -6.55 16.10
C GLN A 110 10.98 -7.00 16.60
N GLY A 111 11.99 -6.15 16.43
CA GLY A 111 13.37 -6.46 16.80
C GLY A 111 14.16 -7.31 15.80
N SER A 112 13.54 -7.79 14.71
CA SER A 112 14.27 -8.44 13.62
C SER A 112 15.29 -7.47 12.96
N LEU A 113 16.42 -7.99 12.50
CA LEU A 113 17.44 -7.20 11.77
C LEU A 113 17.12 -7.01 10.28
N THR A 114 16.06 -7.65 9.76
CA THR A 114 15.66 -7.47 8.35
C THR A 114 15.31 -6.00 8.08
N PRO A 115 15.98 -5.31 7.15
CA PRO A 115 15.68 -3.91 6.89
C PRO A 115 14.30 -3.72 6.27
N ILE A 116 13.72 -2.52 6.44
CA ILE A 116 12.52 -2.13 5.70
C ILE A 116 12.89 -1.93 4.24
N HIS A 117 12.15 -2.59 3.35
CA HIS A 117 12.36 -2.47 1.92
C HIS A 117 12.00 -1.03 1.47
N PRO A 118 12.80 -0.38 0.61
CA PRO A 118 12.57 1.01 0.22
C PRO A 118 11.22 1.28 -0.45
N LEU A 119 10.59 0.26 -1.03
CA LEU A 119 9.28 0.35 -1.65
C LEU A 119 8.10 0.07 -0.70
N THR A 120 8.36 -0.32 0.56
CA THR A 120 7.31 -0.67 1.51
C THR A 120 6.36 0.49 1.71
N ASP A 121 5.08 0.26 1.39
CA ASP A 121 4.00 1.20 1.62
C ASP A 121 3.29 0.89 2.94
N VAL A 122 3.12 -0.40 3.26
CA VAL A 122 2.40 -0.88 4.45
C VAL A 122 3.31 -1.77 5.27
N GLU A 123 3.64 -1.34 6.48
CA GLU A 123 4.39 -2.14 7.45
C GLU A 123 3.43 -2.83 8.43
N ILE A 124 3.59 -4.14 8.59
CA ILE A 124 2.82 -4.97 9.52
C ILE A 124 3.78 -5.58 10.53
N ILE A 125 3.78 -5.04 11.75
CA ILE A 125 4.62 -5.51 12.84
C ILE A 125 3.95 -6.66 13.59
N GLY A 126 4.66 -7.80 13.67
CA GLY A 126 4.32 -8.93 14.53
C GLY A 126 5.22 -8.95 15.76
N TYR A 127 4.70 -9.42 16.89
CA TYR A 127 5.40 -9.40 18.19
C TYR A 127 6.10 -10.75 18.52
N GLY A 128 6.27 -11.63 17.53
CA GLY A 128 6.81 -12.98 17.73
C GLY A 128 5.81 -13.93 18.41
N SER A 129 6.31 -14.98 19.05
CA SER A 129 5.50 -15.97 19.79
C SER A 129 4.96 -15.48 21.14
N TYR A 130 5.38 -14.29 21.58
CA TYR A 130 4.91 -13.67 22.81
C TYR A 130 3.89 -12.61 22.42
N ASP A 131 2.61 -12.88 22.67
CA ASP A 131 1.47 -11.95 22.49
C ASP A 131 1.53 -10.71 23.40
N ILE A 132 2.71 -10.34 23.89
CA ILE A 132 2.90 -9.17 24.75
C ILE A 132 3.53 -8.08 23.88
N PRO A 133 2.80 -7.01 23.53
CA PRO A 133 3.45 -5.78 23.10
C PRO A 133 4.39 -5.37 24.24
N ILE A 134 5.70 -5.47 24.01
CA ILE A 134 6.65 -4.92 24.96
C ILE A 134 6.41 -3.42 24.94
N LEU A 135 5.72 -2.92 25.98
CA LEU A 135 5.62 -1.50 26.29
C LEU A 135 7.05 -0.96 26.28
N MET A 136 7.41 -0.24 25.22
CA MET A 136 8.64 0.54 25.21
C MET A 136 8.47 1.65 26.26
N LYS A 137 9.41 1.71 27.20
CA LYS A 137 9.57 2.85 28.11
C LYS A 137 10.13 4.05 27.36
#